data_AF-A0A1F8QEE2-F1
#
_entry.id   AF-A0A1F8QEE2-F1
#
_cell.length_a   1.000
_cell.length_b   1.000
_cell.length_c   1.000
_cell.angle_alpha   90.00
_cell.angle_beta   90.00
_cell.angle_gamma   90.00
#
_symmetry.space_group_name_H-M   'P 1'
#
loop_
_entity.id
_entity.type
_entity.pdbx_description
1 polymer ?
#
loop_
_entity_poly.entity_id
_entity_poly.type
_entity_poly.pdbx_seq_one_letter_code
_entity_poly.pdbx_strand_id
1 'polypeptide(L)'
;MLRFGYCVRPWDVLPPNYAIGSTGTTSPGDIVVNSGELGSIKINGREASPLGRGYNVVVVDPKDGAVTSAKVFNTADDRAQSRALTDFIATLPNGFLVAVASQEEVAGNLGDNTVKALRTLGAQMDIRQNPDYSHALIGVKGAERGAALEQAQAGTSFISVGHSPDERTLAAAVSTVIIEKK
;
A
#
# COMPACT_ATOMS: atom_id res chain seq x y z
N MET A 1 -31.65 11.13 24.09
CA MET A 1 -31.18 10.57 22.81
C MET A 1 -30.21 11.56 22.20
N LEU A 2 -28.95 11.17 21.95
CA LEU A 2 -27.98 12.03 21.28
C LEU A 2 -28.31 12.05 19.78
N ARG A 3 -28.44 13.24 19.18
CA ARG A 3 -28.58 13.43 17.73
C ARG A 3 -27.50 14.39 17.27
N PHE A 4 -26.72 13.99 16.29
CA PHE A 4 -25.74 14.86 15.65
C PHE A 4 -26.44 15.67 14.55
N GLY A 5 -26.33 16.99 14.62
CA GLY A 5 -26.95 17.92 13.66
C GLY A 5 -26.15 18.13 12.37
N TYR A 6 -24.98 17.50 12.25
CA TYR A 6 -24.05 17.66 11.14
C TYR A 6 -23.30 16.35 10.92
N CYS A 7 -23.30 15.88 9.67
CA CYS A 7 -22.55 14.71 9.25
C CYS A 7 -21.82 15.09 7.96
N VAL A 8 -20.52 14.80 7.88
CA VAL A 8 -19.69 15.06 6.70
C VAL A 8 -18.84 13.84 6.38
N ARG A 9 -18.48 13.68 5.10
CA ARG A 9 -17.51 12.65 4.72
C ARG A 9 -16.12 13.17 5.06
N PRO A 10 -15.27 12.39 5.76
CA PRO A 10 -13.87 12.77 5.99
C PRO A 10 -13.14 13.16 4.70
N TRP A 11 -13.47 12.49 3.59
CA TRP A 11 -13.02 12.84 2.24
C TRP A 11 -13.20 14.33 1.89
N ASP A 12 -14.31 14.95 2.31
CA ASP A 12 -14.66 16.33 1.95
C ASP A 12 -14.01 17.38 2.87
N VAL A 13 -13.53 16.99 4.06
CA VAL A 13 -13.18 17.95 5.13
C VAL A 13 -11.76 17.79 5.67
N LEU A 14 -11.11 16.63 5.48
CA LEU A 14 -9.71 16.44 5.86
C LEU A 14 -8.80 16.82 4.69
N PRO A 15 -7.72 17.59 4.93
CA PRO A 15 -6.76 17.89 3.88
C PRO A 15 -6.10 16.58 3.41
N PRO A 16 -5.96 16.35 2.09
CA PRO A 16 -5.28 15.17 1.58
C PRO A 16 -3.79 15.22 1.91
N ASN A 17 -3.18 14.05 2.09
CA ASN A 17 -1.73 13.91 2.24
C ASN A 17 -1.16 13.04 1.12
N TYR A 18 -0.59 13.70 0.11
CA TYR A 18 0.00 13.02 -1.04
C TYR A 18 1.45 12.55 -0.81
N ALA A 19 2.07 12.81 0.34
CA ALA A 19 3.44 12.38 0.59
C ALA A 19 3.55 10.85 0.69
N ILE A 20 4.51 10.26 -0.02
CA ILE A 20 4.81 8.83 0.04
C ILE A 20 5.89 8.61 1.10
N GLY A 21 5.47 8.26 2.32
CA GLY A 21 6.37 8.06 3.46
C GLY A 21 7.32 9.26 3.65
N SER A 22 8.62 8.99 3.74
CA SER A 22 9.70 9.98 3.78
C SER A 22 10.55 10.00 2.49
N THR A 23 10.02 9.48 1.38
CA THR A 23 10.72 9.42 0.07
C THR A 23 11.03 10.80 -0.54
N GLY A 24 10.42 11.87 -0.02
CA GLY A 24 10.48 13.20 -0.62
C GLY A 24 9.64 13.35 -1.89
N THR A 25 8.86 12.33 -2.27
CA THR A 25 7.99 12.34 -3.46
C THR A 25 6.52 12.38 -3.05
N THR A 26 5.70 13.07 -3.84
CA THR A 26 4.24 13.10 -3.69
C THR A 26 3.56 12.32 -4.80
N SER A 27 2.45 11.66 -4.48
CA SER A 27 1.59 11.02 -5.47
C SER A 27 0.77 12.04 -6.26
N PRO A 28 0.62 11.86 -7.59
CA PRO A 28 -0.27 12.70 -8.41
C PRO A 28 -1.77 12.40 -8.19
N GLY A 29 -2.09 11.35 -7.44
CA GLY A 29 -3.47 10.95 -7.14
C GLY A 29 -3.57 10.06 -5.91
N ASP A 30 -4.80 9.65 -5.58
CA ASP A 30 -5.07 8.79 -4.44
C ASP A 30 -4.59 7.37 -4.72
N ILE A 31 -3.87 6.76 -3.78
CA ILE A 31 -3.41 5.38 -3.85
C ILE A 31 -3.85 4.68 -2.56
N VAL A 32 -4.59 3.58 -2.69
CA VAL A 32 -5.04 2.77 -1.57
C VAL A 32 -4.58 1.35 -1.76
N VAL A 33 -3.90 0.79 -0.75
CA VAL A 33 -3.38 -0.57 -0.76
C VAL A 33 -4.00 -1.33 0.40
N ASN A 34 -4.64 -2.46 0.08
CA ASN A 34 -5.18 -3.41 1.04
C ASN A 34 -4.53 -4.77 0.79
N SER A 35 -3.95 -5.36 1.83
CA SER A 35 -3.24 -6.64 1.77
C SER A 35 -3.75 -7.59 2.84
N GLY A 36 -3.81 -8.88 2.53
CA GLY A 36 -4.41 -9.91 3.39
C GLY A 36 -5.15 -10.92 2.53
N GLU A 37 -6.41 -11.22 2.85
CA GLU A 37 -7.26 -12.10 2.02
C GLU A 37 -7.37 -11.61 0.57
N LEU A 38 -7.38 -10.30 0.36
CA LEU A 38 -7.43 -9.65 -0.95
C LEU A 38 -6.24 -8.71 -1.10
N GLY A 39 -5.49 -8.81 -2.20
CA GLY A 39 -4.40 -7.88 -2.54
C GLY A 39 -4.90 -6.76 -3.45
N SER A 40 -5.75 -5.88 -2.93
CA SER A 40 -6.36 -4.77 -3.69
C SER A 40 -5.45 -3.54 -3.71
N ILE A 41 -5.37 -2.91 -4.88
CA ILE A 41 -4.62 -1.67 -5.10
C ILE A 41 -5.51 -0.76 -5.96
N LYS A 42 -5.96 0.35 -5.38
CA LYS A 42 -6.80 1.32 -6.08
C LYS A 42 -6.04 2.60 -6.36
N ILE A 43 -6.13 3.07 -7.59
CA ILE A 43 -5.60 4.37 -8.04
C ILE A 43 -6.79 5.27 -8.37
N ASN A 44 -6.93 6.40 -7.68
CA ASN A 44 -8.06 7.32 -7.81
C ASN A 44 -9.42 6.59 -7.73
N GLY A 45 -9.56 5.69 -6.75
CA GLY A 45 -10.77 4.90 -6.50
C GLY A 45 -11.00 3.72 -7.46
N ARG A 46 -10.20 3.57 -8.51
CA ARG A 46 -10.33 2.47 -9.49
C ARG A 46 -9.37 1.33 -9.15
N GLU A 47 -9.88 0.11 -9.11
CA GLU A 47 -9.06 -1.09 -8.92
C GLU A 47 -8.05 -1.23 -10.07
N ALA A 48 -6.79 -1.34 -9.71
CA ALA A 48 -5.66 -1.52 -10.62
C ALA A 48 -4.92 -2.85 -10.37
N SER A 49 -5.16 -3.50 -9.23
CA SER A 49 -4.58 -4.81 -8.93
C SER A 49 -5.19 -5.90 -9.83
N PRO A 50 -4.38 -6.88 -10.28
CA PRO A 50 -4.91 -8.11 -10.89
C PRO A 50 -5.70 -9.02 -9.93
N LEU A 51 -5.62 -8.77 -8.61
CA LEU A 51 -6.32 -9.52 -7.55
C LEU A 51 -5.98 -11.02 -7.52
N GLY A 52 -4.72 -11.36 -7.80
CA GLY A 52 -4.23 -12.75 -7.75
C GLY A 52 -3.47 -13.06 -6.47
N ARG A 53 -3.42 -14.34 -6.09
CA ARG A 53 -2.58 -14.81 -4.98
C ARG A 53 -1.11 -14.47 -5.20
N GLY A 54 -0.44 -13.95 -4.18
CA GLY A 54 0.94 -13.48 -4.26
C GLY A 54 1.10 -11.97 -4.08
N TYR A 55 2.25 -11.44 -4.51
CA TYR A 55 2.46 -10.00 -4.59
C TYR A 55 1.80 -9.42 -5.84
N ASN A 56 0.78 -8.60 -5.63
CA ASN A 56 0.22 -7.73 -6.65
C ASN A 56 1.02 -6.43 -6.66
N VAL A 57 1.45 -5.99 -7.84
CA VAL A 57 2.31 -4.83 -8.02
C VAL A 57 1.73 -3.94 -9.11
N VAL A 58 1.46 -2.69 -8.77
CA VAL A 58 0.98 -1.63 -9.67
C VAL A 58 2.03 -0.54 -9.74
N VAL A 59 2.40 -0.15 -10.96
CA VAL A 59 3.36 0.90 -11.25
C VAL A 59 2.63 2.10 -11.80
N VAL A 60 2.94 3.29 -11.26
CA VAL A 60 2.27 4.54 -11.60
C VAL A 60 3.32 5.57 -12.05
N ASP A 61 3.04 6.25 -13.16
CA ASP A 61 3.87 7.36 -13.64
C ASP A 61 3.70 8.57 -12.70
N PRO A 62 4.79 9.13 -12.16
CA PRO A 62 4.75 10.28 -11.25
C PRO A 62 4.19 11.55 -11.89
N LYS A 63 4.21 11.67 -13.22
CA LYS A 63 3.86 12.91 -13.92
C LYS A 63 2.36 13.11 -14.05
N ASP A 64 1.64 12.05 -14.41
CA ASP A 64 0.22 12.11 -14.73
C ASP A 64 -0.63 11.12 -13.92
N GLY A 65 -0.01 10.27 -13.11
CA GLY A 65 -0.71 9.25 -12.32
C GLY A 65 -1.21 8.07 -13.14
N ALA A 66 -0.75 7.90 -14.38
CA ALA A 66 -1.16 6.78 -15.22
C ALA A 66 -0.57 5.46 -14.69
N VAL A 67 -1.42 4.43 -14.64
CA VAL A 67 -0.95 3.05 -14.39
C VAL A 67 -0.21 2.56 -15.62
N THR A 68 1.09 2.30 -15.48
CA THR A 68 1.95 1.84 -16.59
C THR A 68 2.16 0.33 -16.59
N SER A 69 1.95 -0.33 -15.45
CA SER A 69 1.98 -1.79 -15.34
C SER A 69 1.18 -2.27 -14.13
N ALA A 70 0.54 -3.42 -14.25
CA ALA A 70 -0.09 -4.15 -13.17
C ALA A 70 0.22 -5.65 -13.33
N LYS A 71 0.82 -6.28 -12.32
CA LYS A 71 1.25 -7.69 -12.38
C LYS A 71 1.05 -8.39 -11.04
N VAL A 72 0.93 -9.70 -11.07
CA VAL A 72 0.93 -10.57 -9.89
C VAL A 72 2.11 -11.53 -9.96
N PHE A 73 2.73 -11.77 -8.80
CA PHE A 73 3.84 -12.70 -8.63
C PHE A 73 3.51 -13.64 -7.46
N ASN A 74 3.12 -14.88 -7.77
CA ASN A 74 2.79 -15.89 -6.77
C ASN A 74 4.06 -16.44 -6.10
N THR A 75 4.58 -15.71 -5.11
CA THR A 75 5.79 -16.08 -4.35
C THR A 75 5.52 -17.06 -3.21
N ALA A 76 4.27 -17.50 -3.01
CA ALA A 76 3.97 -18.51 -2.01
C ALA A 76 4.46 -19.89 -2.42
N ASP A 77 4.17 -20.31 -3.66
CA ASP A 77 4.46 -21.69 -4.11
C ASP A 77 5.61 -21.78 -5.12
N ASP A 78 6.06 -20.65 -5.69
CA ASP A 78 7.00 -20.65 -6.82
C ASP A 78 8.17 -19.66 -6.65
N ARG A 79 9.38 -20.21 -6.47
CA ARG A 79 10.63 -19.44 -6.42
C ARG A 79 10.94 -18.71 -7.73
N ALA A 80 10.45 -19.18 -8.87
CA ALA A 80 10.59 -18.48 -10.13
C ALA A 80 9.80 -17.16 -10.15
N GLN A 81 8.63 -17.11 -9.51
CA GLN A 81 7.88 -15.86 -9.36
C GLN A 81 8.63 -14.85 -8.49
N SER A 82 9.37 -15.32 -7.48
CA SER A 82 10.22 -14.44 -6.68
C SER A 82 11.32 -13.78 -7.51
N ARG A 83 11.95 -14.56 -8.40
CA ARG A 83 12.93 -14.03 -9.37
C ARG A 83 12.26 -13.08 -10.37
N ALA A 84 11.10 -13.44 -10.91
CA ALA A 84 10.35 -12.59 -11.83
C ALA A 84 9.96 -11.24 -11.21
N LEU A 85 9.58 -11.21 -9.93
CA LEU A 85 9.33 -9.97 -9.19
C LEU A 85 10.61 -9.12 -9.04
N THR A 86 11.74 -9.77 -8.72
CA THR A 86 13.06 -9.10 -8.66
C THR A 86 13.39 -8.44 -10.00
N ASP A 87 13.31 -9.20 -11.08
CA ASP A 87 13.65 -8.73 -12.42
C ASP A 87 12.70 -7.62 -12.87
N PHE A 88 11.40 -7.76 -12.58
CA PHE A 88 10.41 -6.72 -12.86
C PHE A 88 10.76 -5.40 -12.15
N ILE A 89 11.02 -5.43 -10.84
CA ILE A 89 11.42 -4.23 -10.07
C ILE A 89 12.72 -3.62 -10.61
N ALA A 90 13.65 -4.43 -11.11
CA ALA A 90 14.91 -3.96 -11.69
C ALA A 90 14.70 -3.18 -13.00
N THR A 91 13.65 -3.48 -13.77
CA THR A 91 13.33 -2.77 -15.03
C THR A 91 12.64 -1.43 -14.85
N LEU A 92 12.14 -1.13 -13.64
CA LEU A 92 11.39 0.10 -13.39
C LEU A 92 12.30 1.33 -13.43
N PRO A 93 11.90 2.44 -14.08
CA PRO A 93 12.67 3.67 -14.04
C PRO A 93 12.68 4.28 -12.63
N ASN A 94 13.81 4.88 -12.24
CA ASN A 94 13.88 5.62 -10.97
C ASN A 94 12.85 6.76 -10.95
N GLY A 95 12.26 7.01 -9.78
CA GLY A 95 11.20 8.00 -9.58
C GLY A 95 9.78 7.48 -9.84
N PHE A 96 9.61 6.29 -10.42
CA PHE A 96 8.28 5.70 -10.59
C PHE A 96 7.70 5.25 -9.26
N LEU A 97 6.39 5.45 -9.10
CA LEU A 97 5.65 5.03 -7.92
C LEU A 97 5.31 3.55 -8.06
N VAL A 98 5.41 2.81 -6.97
CA VAL A 98 5.12 1.39 -6.95
C VAL A 98 4.26 1.07 -5.73
N ALA A 99 3.05 0.61 -5.97
CA ALA A 99 2.16 0.07 -4.96
C ALA A 99 2.24 -1.46 -4.99
N VAL A 100 2.37 -2.08 -3.82
CA VAL A 100 2.50 -3.53 -3.66
C VAL A 100 1.53 -4.00 -2.59
N ALA A 101 0.74 -5.01 -2.91
CA ALA A 101 -0.17 -5.68 -1.99
C ALA A 101 0.11 -7.18 -1.94
N SER A 102 0.25 -7.76 -0.75
CA SER A 102 0.21 -9.21 -0.61
C SER A 102 -1.24 -9.71 -0.61
N GLN A 103 -1.52 -10.74 -1.40
CA GLN A 103 -2.74 -11.52 -1.32
C GLN A 103 -2.39 -12.92 -0.81
N GLU A 104 -3.01 -13.29 0.29
CA GLU A 104 -2.72 -14.50 1.07
C GLU A 104 -1.23 -14.56 1.46
N GLU A 105 -0.62 -15.74 1.40
CA GLU A 105 0.77 -16.00 1.73
C GLU A 105 1.71 -15.51 0.61
N VAL A 106 2.87 -14.97 0.97
CA VAL A 106 3.87 -14.44 0.01
C VAL A 106 5.33 -14.72 0.39
N ALA A 107 5.60 -15.17 1.61
CA ALA A 107 6.92 -15.39 2.17
C ALA A 107 7.53 -16.74 1.77
N GLY A 108 6.73 -17.77 1.49
CA GLY A 108 7.14 -19.17 1.34
C GLY A 108 8.32 -19.39 0.39
N ASN A 109 8.34 -18.70 -0.74
CA ASN A 109 9.43 -18.76 -1.71
C ASN A 109 10.12 -17.40 -1.96
N LEU A 110 10.02 -16.45 -1.03
CA LEU A 110 10.61 -15.13 -1.16
C LEU A 110 12.15 -15.19 -1.02
N GLY A 111 12.87 -14.83 -2.08
CA GLY A 111 14.33 -14.82 -2.10
C GLY A 111 14.97 -13.54 -1.57
N ASP A 112 16.24 -13.62 -1.17
CA ASP A 112 17.01 -12.47 -0.69
C ASP A 112 17.11 -11.34 -1.72
N ASN A 113 17.23 -11.69 -3.00
CA ASN A 113 17.29 -10.70 -4.08
C ASN A 113 15.97 -9.95 -4.22
N THR A 114 14.84 -10.62 -3.99
CA THR A 114 13.51 -10.01 -4.01
C THR A 114 13.33 -9.06 -2.84
N VAL A 115 13.77 -9.45 -1.64
CA VAL A 115 13.79 -8.54 -0.48
C VAL A 115 14.67 -7.32 -0.75
N LYS A 116 15.85 -7.50 -1.36
CA LYS A 116 16.71 -6.39 -1.78
C LYS A 116 16.03 -5.51 -2.84
N ALA A 117 15.31 -6.10 -3.80
CA ALA A 117 14.58 -5.36 -4.82
C ALA A 117 13.46 -4.51 -4.21
N LEU A 118 12.66 -5.07 -3.29
CA LEU A 118 11.65 -4.31 -2.54
C LEU A 118 12.27 -3.15 -1.76
N ARG A 119 13.46 -3.32 -1.18
CA ARG A 119 14.20 -2.23 -0.52
C ARG A 119 14.57 -1.09 -1.47
N THR A 120 14.75 -1.35 -2.77
CA THR A 120 14.95 -0.28 -3.77
C THR A 120 13.69 0.54 -4.05
N LEU A 121 12.54 0.12 -3.54
CA LEU A 121 11.29 0.89 -3.54
C LEU A 121 11.12 1.70 -2.24
N GLY A 122 12.06 1.55 -1.30
CA GLY A 122 12.02 2.14 0.03
C GLY A 122 11.42 1.23 1.11
N ALA A 123 11.11 -0.04 0.82
CA ALA A 123 10.69 -1.01 1.83
C ALA A 123 11.81 -1.26 2.87
N GLN A 124 11.45 -1.57 4.12
CA GLN A 124 12.37 -1.93 5.19
C GLN A 124 12.15 -3.35 5.70
N MET A 125 10.90 -3.81 5.72
CA MET A 125 10.48 -5.06 6.35
C MET A 125 10.89 -6.28 5.52
N ASP A 126 11.21 -7.37 6.22
CA ASP A 126 11.45 -8.68 5.61
C ASP A 126 10.35 -9.63 6.09
N ILE A 127 9.31 -9.80 5.26
CA ILE A 127 8.10 -10.55 5.64
C ILE A 127 8.39 -12.02 5.98
N ARG A 128 9.53 -12.56 5.55
CA ARG A 128 9.94 -13.94 5.87
C ARG A 128 10.16 -14.15 7.36
N GLN A 129 10.40 -13.07 8.11
CA GLN A 129 10.51 -13.12 9.56
C GLN A 129 9.15 -13.27 10.26
N ASN A 130 8.05 -12.96 9.55
CA ASN A 130 6.68 -13.11 10.03
C ASN A 130 5.78 -13.62 8.87
N PRO A 131 5.87 -14.91 8.50
CA PRO A 131 5.21 -15.42 7.29
C PRO A 131 3.69 -15.28 7.25
N ASP A 132 3.04 -15.20 8.42
CA ASP A 132 1.59 -15.04 8.54
C ASP A 132 1.12 -13.57 8.39
N TYR A 133 2.05 -12.64 8.18
CA TYR A 133 1.71 -11.22 8.05
C TYR A 133 1.38 -10.89 6.61
N SER A 134 0.36 -10.05 6.42
CA SER A 134 0.19 -9.34 5.16
C SER A 134 1.24 -8.23 5.04
N HIS A 135 1.54 -7.83 3.81
CA HIS A 135 2.52 -6.79 3.50
C HIS A 135 1.96 -5.83 2.46
N ALA A 136 1.77 -4.58 2.87
CA ALA A 136 1.35 -3.46 2.03
C ALA A 136 2.49 -2.43 1.92
N LEU A 137 2.75 -1.94 0.71
CA LEU A 137 3.80 -0.96 0.44
C LEU A 137 3.36 0.04 -0.65
N ILE A 138 3.59 1.33 -0.41
CA ILE A 138 3.56 2.39 -1.41
C ILE A 138 4.94 3.04 -1.37
N GLY A 139 5.73 2.80 -2.41
CA GLY A 139 7.13 3.21 -2.51
C GLY A 139 7.46 3.94 -3.80
N VAL A 140 8.72 4.35 -3.91
CA VAL A 140 9.26 5.02 -5.10
C VAL A 140 10.52 4.29 -5.51
N LYS A 141 10.62 3.94 -6.79
CA LYS A 141 11.82 3.28 -7.32
C LYS A 141 13.04 4.19 -7.15
N GLY A 142 14.07 3.68 -6.48
CA GLY A 142 15.29 4.41 -6.13
C GLY A 142 15.24 5.08 -4.75
N ALA A 143 14.15 4.96 -3.99
CA ALA A 143 14.08 5.50 -2.64
C ALA A 143 14.97 4.74 -1.65
N GLU A 144 15.45 5.47 -0.64
CA GLU A 144 16.21 4.90 0.47
C GLU A 144 15.39 3.88 1.26
N ARG A 145 16.06 2.85 1.78
CA ARG A 145 15.43 1.82 2.60
C ARG A 145 14.70 2.45 3.80
N GLY A 146 13.44 2.09 3.99
CA GLY A 146 12.59 2.60 5.08
C GLY A 146 11.93 3.95 4.77
N ALA A 147 12.13 4.50 3.57
CA ALA A 147 11.50 5.75 3.18
C ALA A 147 10.06 5.57 2.66
N ALA A 148 9.68 4.36 2.24
CA ALA A 148 8.34 4.11 1.72
C ALA A 148 7.27 4.12 2.82
N LEU A 149 6.02 4.27 2.42
CA LEU A 149 4.89 3.97 3.29
C LEU A 149 4.70 2.45 3.28
N GLU A 150 4.93 1.80 4.42
CA GLU A 150 4.98 0.34 4.52
C GLU A 150 4.26 -0.12 5.79
N GLN A 151 3.50 -1.20 5.69
CA GLN A 151 2.89 -1.88 6.82
C GLN A 151 2.95 -3.38 6.61
N ALA A 152 3.32 -4.10 7.67
CA ALA A 152 3.12 -5.54 7.76
C ALA A 152 2.59 -5.91 9.15
N GLN A 153 1.52 -6.68 9.18
CA GLN A 153 0.89 -7.15 10.41
C GLN A 153 0.09 -8.43 10.19
N ALA A 154 -0.22 -9.14 11.28
CA ALA A 154 -1.19 -10.22 11.24
C ALA A 154 -2.57 -9.69 10.78
N GLY A 155 -3.24 -10.44 9.90
CA GLY A 155 -4.51 -10.01 9.30
C GLY A 155 -4.30 -9.01 8.16
N THR A 156 -5.11 -7.96 8.11
CA THR A 156 -5.12 -6.99 7.00
C THR A 156 -4.15 -5.84 7.22
N SER A 157 -3.27 -5.56 6.26
CA SER A 157 -2.46 -4.33 6.21
C SER A 157 -3.12 -3.34 5.26
N PHE A 158 -3.26 -2.09 5.69
CA PHE A 158 -3.97 -1.06 4.95
C PHE A 158 -3.23 0.27 5.02
N ILE A 159 -2.82 0.77 3.87
CA ILE A 159 -2.15 2.06 3.75
C ILE A 159 -2.75 2.86 2.60
N SER A 160 -2.74 4.19 2.73
CA SER A 160 -3.25 5.10 1.72
C SER A 160 -2.43 6.38 1.63
N VAL A 161 -2.36 6.93 0.42
CA VAL A 161 -1.82 8.26 0.10
C VAL A 161 -2.92 9.05 -0.61
N GLY A 162 -3.05 10.33 -0.27
CA GLY A 162 -4.06 11.25 -0.81
C GLY A 162 -5.19 11.55 0.16
N HIS A 163 -6.42 11.54 -0.33
CA HIS A 163 -7.62 11.76 0.49
C HIS A 163 -7.85 10.62 1.48
N SER A 164 -8.61 10.92 2.54
CA SER A 164 -9.10 9.90 3.46
C SER A 164 -9.91 8.87 2.68
N PRO A 165 -9.55 7.58 2.69
CA PRO A 165 -10.28 6.54 1.96
C PRO A 165 -11.67 6.25 2.54
N ASP A 166 -12.01 6.82 3.70
CA ASP A 166 -13.36 6.75 4.27
C ASP A 166 -14.29 7.79 3.63
N GLU A 167 -15.14 7.31 2.72
CA GLU A 167 -16.19 8.09 2.05
C GLU A 167 -17.52 8.07 2.81
N ARG A 168 -17.61 7.37 3.96
CA ARG A 168 -18.85 7.34 4.75
C ARG A 168 -19.07 8.70 5.40
N THR A 169 -20.34 9.10 5.51
CA THR A 169 -20.68 10.30 6.27
C THR A 169 -20.52 10.01 7.77
N LEU A 170 -19.55 10.66 8.41
CA LEU A 170 -19.31 10.55 9.84
C LEU A 170 -19.87 11.78 10.57
N ALA A 171 -20.45 11.55 11.73
CA ALA A 171 -20.97 12.60 12.60
C ALA A 171 -19.89 13.18 13.54
N ALA A 172 -18.87 12.38 13.86
CA ALA A 172 -17.70 12.78 14.64
C ALA A 172 -16.55 11.78 14.42
N ALA A 173 -15.31 12.27 14.47
CA ALA A 173 -14.12 11.46 14.69
C ALA A 173 -13.47 11.97 16.00
N VAL A 174 -13.26 11.09 16.97
CA VAL A 174 -12.75 11.46 18.30
C VAL A 174 -11.59 10.54 18.67
N SER A 175 -10.50 11.11 19.18
CA SER A 175 -9.37 10.34 19.69
C SER A 175 -9.66 9.75 21.07
N THR A 176 -10.47 10.43 21.89
CA THR A 176 -10.84 9.99 23.23
C THR A 176 -12.20 10.58 23.63
N VAL A 177 -13.00 9.80 24.34
CA VAL A 177 -14.24 10.26 24.99
C VAL A 177 -14.10 10.06 26.49
N ILE A 178 -14.17 11.14 27.26
CA ILE A 178 -14.20 11.10 28.73
C ILE A 178 -15.60 11.53 29.16
N ILE A 179 -16.26 10.70 29.95
CA ILE A 179 -17.58 10.98 30.51
C ILE A 179 -17.44 11.13 32.01
N GLU A 180 -17.63 12.34 32.53
CA GLU A 180 -17.65 12.62 33.97
C GLU A 180 -19.10 12.64 34.47
N LYS A 181 -19.37 11.92 35.56
CA LYS A 181 -20.62 12.10 36.32
C LYS A 181 -20.43 13.28 37.27
N LYS A 182 -21.37 14.23 37.24
CA LYS A 182 -21.57 15.15 38.35
C LYS A 182 -22.15 14.42 39.55
#